data_AF-A0A498EUQ5-F1
#
_entry.id   AF-A0A498EUQ5-F1
#
_cell.length_a   1.000
_cell.length_b   1.000
_cell.length_c   1.000
_cell.angle_alpha   90.00
_cell.angle_beta   90.00
_cell.angle_gamma   90.00
#
_symmetry.space_group_name_H-M   'P 1'
#
loop_
_entity.id
_entity.type
_entity.pdbx_description
1 polymer ?
#
loop_
_entity_poly.entity_id
_entity_poly.type
_entity_poly.pdbx_seq_one_letter_code
_entity_poly.pdbx_strand_id
1 'polypeptide(L)' 'MTDGGAADDETGGDGSGGSRRDDERDGDEEEPDRGHLDDVEDGAGCTEIWERLSERREE' A
#
# COMPACT_ATOMS: atom_id res chain seq x y z
N MET A 1 -33.36 -43.56 -8.87
CA MET A 1 -32.25 -43.95 -7.98
C MET A 1 -31.00 -43.21 -8.40
N THR A 2 -30.93 -41.92 -8.11
CA THR A 2 -29.67 -41.15 -8.08
C THR A 2 -29.77 -40.27 -6.84
N ASP A 3 -29.35 -40.83 -5.71
CA ASP A 3 -28.98 -40.04 -4.54
C ASP A 3 -27.45 -40.03 -4.58
N GLY A 4 -26.88 -38.89 -4.93
CA GLY A 4 -25.44 -38.69 -5.09
C GLY A 4 -25.09 -37.41 -4.36
N GLY A 5 -24.86 -37.55 -3.06
CA GLY A 5 -24.82 -36.46 -2.10
C GLY A 5 -23.78 -35.38 -2.41
N ALA A 6 -24.22 -34.14 -2.21
CA ALA A 6 -23.34 -33.04 -1.88
C ALA A 6 -22.85 -33.24 -0.44
N ALA A 7 -21.54 -33.30 -0.24
CA ALA A 7 -20.94 -33.01 1.04
C ALA A 7 -19.80 -32.04 0.78
N ASP A 8 -19.93 -30.92 1.48
CA ASP A 8 -19.20 -29.66 1.40
C ASP A 8 -17.69 -29.86 1.57
N ASP A 9 -16.92 -29.11 0.79
CA ASP A 9 -15.48 -28.96 0.94
C ASP A 9 -15.22 -28.10 2.19
N GLU A 10 -14.92 -28.75 3.33
CA GLU A 10 -14.56 -28.07 4.57
C GLU A 10 -13.20 -27.40 4.42
N THR A 11 -13.19 -26.19 3.86
CA THR A 11 -12.04 -25.29 3.77
C THR A 11 -11.50 -25.06 5.19
N GLY A 12 -10.38 -25.73 5.49
CA GLY A 12 -9.65 -25.60 6.74
C GLY A 12 -9.21 -24.15 6.96
N GLY A 13 -9.62 -23.60 8.09
CA GLY A 13 -9.27 -22.24 8.49
C GLY A 13 -7.77 -22.08 8.70
N ASP A 14 -7.09 -21.51 7.71
CA ASP A 14 -5.78 -20.90 7.87
C ASP A 14 -5.94 -19.38 7.84
N GLY A 15 -5.43 -18.75 8.89
CA GLY A 15 -5.52 -17.31 9.06
C GLY A 15 -5.01 -16.95 10.43
N SER A 16 -3.70 -17.18 10.63
CA SER A 16 -2.94 -16.60 11.73
C SER A 16 -3.43 -15.19 11.99
N GLY A 17 -3.99 -14.95 13.18
CA GLY A 17 -4.43 -13.65 13.63
C GLY A 17 -3.25 -12.70 13.64
N GLY A 18 -3.02 -12.07 12.49
CA GLY A 18 -2.00 -11.08 12.25
C GLY A 18 -2.10 -10.05 13.35
N SER A 19 -1.00 -9.92 14.08
CA SER A 19 -0.80 -8.98 15.16
C SER A 19 -1.51 -7.66 14.85
N ARG A 20 -2.48 -7.31 15.69
CA ARG A 20 -3.10 -5.99 15.69
C ARG A 20 -2.01 -4.99 16.09
N ARG A 21 -1.18 -4.60 15.15
CA ARG A 21 -0.58 -3.28 15.19
C ARG A 21 -1.66 -2.36 14.64
N ASP A 22 -2.64 -2.13 15.50
CA ASP A 22 -3.27 -0.82 15.57
C ASP A 22 -2.12 0.12 15.98
N ASP A 23 -1.30 0.45 14.99
CA ASP A 23 -0.38 1.57 15.09
C ASP A 23 -1.33 2.74 15.09
N GLU A 24 -1.69 3.18 16.30
CA GLU A 24 -2.41 4.41 16.56
C GLU A 24 -1.68 5.51 15.80
N ARG A 25 -2.07 5.73 14.53
CA ARG A 25 -1.67 6.89 13.73
C ARG A 25 -2.42 8.09 14.30
N ASP A 26 -2.24 8.34 15.58
CA ASP A 26 -2.36 9.63 16.24
C ASP A 26 -1.07 10.38 15.91
N GLY A 27 -0.91 10.64 14.62
CA GLY A 27 0.08 11.55 14.09
C GLY A 27 -0.76 12.64 13.47
N ASP A 28 -0.67 13.82 14.06
CA ASP A 28 -1.24 15.08 13.65
C ASP A 28 -1.56 15.10 12.16
N GLU A 29 -2.75 15.58 11.79
CA GLU A 29 -3.17 15.81 10.40
C GLU A 29 -2.34 16.93 9.72
N GLU A 30 -1.06 17.07 10.10
CA GLU A 30 -0.06 17.83 9.38
C GLU A 30 -0.04 17.33 7.94
N GLU A 31 -0.32 18.27 7.04
CA GLU A 31 -0.22 18.04 5.61
C GLU A 31 1.18 17.46 5.33
N PRO A 32 1.28 16.32 4.63
CA PRO A 32 2.58 15.71 4.38
C PRO A 32 3.49 16.74 3.71
N ASP A 33 4.74 16.87 4.18
CA ASP A 33 5.70 17.80 3.59
C ASP A 33 5.96 17.43 2.12
N ARG A 34 5.31 18.17 1.21
CA ARG A 34 5.46 18.02 -0.25
C ARG A 34 6.52 18.97 -0.83
N GLY A 35 7.26 19.70 0.01
CA GLY A 35 8.25 20.68 -0.44
C GLY A 35 9.35 20.07 -1.32
N HIS A 36 9.67 18.80 -1.09
CA HIS A 36 10.61 18.06 -1.95
C HIS A 36 10.09 17.84 -3.38
N LEU A 37 8.79 17.97 -3.63
CA LEU A 37 8.12 17.87 -4.93
C LEU A 37 7.78 19.24 -5.54
N ASP A 38 8.14 20.36 -4.90
CA ASP A 38 7.83 21.71 -5.40
C ASP A 38 8.43 21.99 -6.79
N ASP A 39 9.52 21.28 -7.11
CA ASP A 39 10.22 21.35 -8.39
C ASP A 39 9.73 20.30 -9.42
N VAL A 40 8.62 19.62 -9.12
CA VAL A 40 8.00 18.62 -9.98
C VAL A 40 6.65 19.15 -10.45
N GLU A 41 6.43 19.18 -11.76
CA GLU A 41 5.14 19.60 -12.33
C GLU A 41 4.02 18.63 -11.97
N ASP A 42 2.82 19.16 -11.72
CA ASP A 42 1.63 18.35 -11.47
C ASP A 42 1.32 17.50 -12.72
N GLY A 43 1.21 16.19 -12.52
CA GLY A 43 1.04 15.23 -13.61
C GLY A 43 2.33 14.67 -14.23
N ALA A 44 3.51 14.99 -13.67
CA ALA A 44 4.75 14.31 -14.04
C ALA A 44 4.64 12.79 -13.87
N GLY A 45 5.14 12.03 -14.85
CA GLY A 45 5.15 10.58 -14.81
C GLY A 45 6.13 10.02 -13.79
N CYS A 46 5.94 8.74 -13.42
CA CYS A 46 6.79 8.07 -12.43
C CYS A 46 8.29 8.12 -12.76
N THR A 47 8.64 8.03 -14.06
CA THR A 47 10.04 8.09 -14.51
C THR A 47 10.61 9.50 -14.37
N GLU A 48 9.85 10.51 -14.81
CA GLU A 48 10.28 11.93 -14.79
C GLU A 48 10.52 12.41 -13.36
N ILE A 49 9.66 11.99 -12.41
CA ILE A 49 9.84 12.24 -10.97
C ILE A 49 11.17 11.66 -10.50
N TRP A 50 11.47 10.41 -10.87
CA TRP A 50 12.67 9.70 -10.43
C TRP A 50 13.96 10.34 -10.95
N GLU A 51 13.97 10.77 -12.21
CA GLU A 51 15.12 11.46 -12.81
C GLU A 51 15.41 12.76 -12.06
N ARG A 52 14.39 13.60 -11.83
CA ARG A 52 14.53 14.86 -11.08
C ARG A 52 15.07 14.65 -9.65
N LEU A 53 14.60 13.61 -8.97
CA LEU A 53 15.05 13.25 -7.62
C LEU A 53 16.47 12.65 -7.58
N SER A 54 16.89 11.96 -8.65
CA SER A 54 18.25 11.41 -8.77
C SER A 54 19.26 12.54 -8.95
N GLU A 55 19.01 13.46 -9.88
CA GLU A 55 19.90 14.59 -10.14
C GLU A 55 20.18 15.42 -8.89
N ARG A 56 19.13 15.75 -8.11
CA ARG A 56 19.26 16.48 -6.84
C ARG A 56 20.07 15.72 -5.79
N ARG A 57 19.99 14.38 -5.78
CA ARG A 57 20.71 13.53 -4.83
C ARG A 57 22.20 13.42 -5.18
N GLU A 58 22.53 13.51 -6.46
CA GLU A 58 23.89 13.37 -6.98
C GLU A 58 24.71 14.68 -6.90
N GLU A 59 24.07 15.80 -6.60
CA GLU A 59 24.68 17.11 -6.35
C GLU A 59 25.25 17.29 -4.92
#